data_AF-A0A1J0VV92-F1
#
_entry.id   AF-A0A1J0VV92-F1
#
_cell.length_a   1.000
_cell.length_b   1.000
_cell.length_c   1.000
_cell.angle_alpha   90.00
_cell.angle_beta   90.00
_cell.angle_gamma   90.00
#
_symmetry.space_group_name_H-M   'P 1'
#
loop_
_entity.id
_entity.type
_entity.pdbx_description
1 polymer ?
#
loop_
_entity_poly.entity_id
_entity_poly.type
_entity_poly.pdbx_seq_one_letter_code
_entity_poly.pdbx_strand_id
1 'polypeptide(L)'
;MENDDMQPLVIVSAAGLPEAVIDRNRLRADGLIFGLQLAINANDADECDRIASDWVEGQHPQYVAAVHAEALRHIITAVVGPLLVALDKGGATPNARDLLTEALDDAVATFGSSQ
;
A
#
# COMPACT_ATOMS: atom_id res chain seq x y z
N MET A 1 13.51 12.74 -26.43
CA MET A 1 13.33 12.17 -25.09
C MET A 1 12.27 11.10 -25.23
N GLU A 2 12.69 9.85 -25.24
CA GLU A 2 11.77 8.71 -25.18
C GLU A 2 11.03 8.79 -23.86
N ASN A 3 9.70 8.75 -23.92
CA ASN A 3 8.83 8.93 -22.76
C ASN A 3 8.83 7.60 -21.98
N ASP A 4 9.84 7.42 -21.11
CA ASP A 4 10.04 6.24 -20.26
C ASP A 4 8.84 5.97 -19.30
N ASP A 5 7.91 6.92 -19.21
CA ASP A 5 6.67 6.86 -18.43
C ASP A 5 5.54 6.01 -19.05
N MET A 6 5.73 5.43 -20.24
CA MET A 6 4.72 4.58 -20.91
C MET A 6 5.02 3.07 -20.87
N GLN A 7 6.01 2.62 -20.09
CA GLN A 7 6.26 1.18 -20.00
C GLN A 7 5.17 0.47 -19.19
N PRO A 8 4.40 -0.45 -19.81
CA PRO A 8 3.41 -1.23 -19.08
C PRO A 8 4.12 -2.20 -18.13
N LEU A 9 3.52 -2.42 -16.96
CA LEU A 9 3.95 -3.43 -16.01
C LEU A 9 3.41 -4.79 -16.48
N VAL A 10 4.28 -5.77 -16.66
CA VAL A 10 3.86 -7.14 -16.96
C VAL A 10 3.91 -7.96 -15.68
N ILE A 11 2.77 -8.50 -15.26
CA ILE A 11 2.74 -9.51 -14.19
C ILE A 11 3.12 -10.84 -14.81
N VAL A 12 4.10 -11.49 -14.20
CA VAL A 12 4.56 -12.82 -14.59
C VAL A 12 4.25 -13.82 -13.48
N SER A 13 3.84 -15.02 -13.88
CA SER A 13 3.64 -16.16 -13.00
C SER A 13 4.96 -16.61 -12.39
N ALA A 14 4.91 -17.47 -11.37
CA ALA A 14 6.09 -18.11 -10.81
C ALA A 14 6.90 -18.92 -11.85
N ALA A 15 6.25 -19.37 -12.93
CA ALA A 15 6.91 -20.07 -14.05
C ALA A 15 7.50 -19.11 -15.10
N GLY A 16 7.43 -17.79 -14.87
CA GLY A 16 7.93 -16.76 -15.78
C GLY A 16 7.02 -16.47 -16.98
N LEU A 17 5.77 -16.93 -16.95
CA LEU A 17 4.80 -16.69 -18.03
C LEU A 17 4.02 -15.39 -17.78
N PRO A 18 3.81 -14.52 -18.77
CA PRO A 18 3.02 -13.31 -18.59
C PRO A 18 1.55 -13.66 -18.31
N GLU A 19 1.01 -13.16 -17.19
CA GLU A 19 -0.38 -13.36 -16.77
C GLU A 19 -1.24 -12.11 -17.02
N ALA A 20 -0.67 -10.92 -16.90
CA ALA A 20 -1.39 -9.68 -17.11
C ALA A 20 -0.46 -8.54 -17.52
N VAL A 21 -1.04 -7.55 -18.21
CA VAL A 21 -0.36 -6.29 -18.57
C VAL A 21 -1.13 -5.15 -17.91
N ILE A 22 -0.44 -4.36 -17.11
CA ILE A 22 -0.99 -3.26 -16.31
C ILE A 22 -0.42 -1.93 -16.80
N ASP A 23 -1.29 -0.96 -17.00
CA ASP A 23 -0.90 0.44 -17.12
C ASP A 23 -0.47 0.98 -15.74
N ARG A 24 0.80 1.37 -15.62
CA ARG A 24 1.38 1.90 -14.38
C ARG A 24 0.69 3.18 -13.90
N ASN A 25 0.31 4.07 -14.81
CA ASN A 25 -0.31 5.34 -14.45
C ASN A 25 -1.73 5.10 -13.95
N ARG A 26 -2.45 4.20 -14.62
CA ARG A 26 -3.76 3.75 -14.13
C ARG A 26 -3.65 3.09 -12.76
N LEU A 27 -2.68 2.18 -12.56
CA LEU A 27 -2.46 1.54 -11.27
C LEU A 27 -2.24 2.55 -10.14
N ARG A 28 -1.42 3.56 -10.38
CA ARG A 28 -1.16 4.66 -9.42
C ARG A 28 -2.42 5.45 -9.10
N ALA A 29 -3.19 5.82 -10.13
CA ALA A 29 -4.44 6.55 -9.94
C ALA A 29 -5.45 5.72 -9.16
N ASP A 30 -5.64 4.46 -9.54
CA ASP A 30 -6.60 3.54 -8.93
C ASP A 30 -6.21 3.24 -7.48
N GLY A 31 -4.91 3.00 -7.20
CA GLY A 31 -4.39 2.84 -5.84
C GLY A 31 -4.61 4.08 -4.96
N LEU A 32 -4.39 5.28 -5.49
CA LEU A 32 -4.67 6.52 -4.76
C LEU A 32 -6.17 6.68 -4.46
N ILE A 33 -7.04 6.47 -5.46
CA ILE A 33 -8.50 6.58 -5.30
C ILE A 33 -8.98 5.58 -4.25
N PHE A 34 -8.59 4.31 -4.38
CA PHE A 34 -8.94 3.26 -3.44
C PHE A 34 -8.50 3.60 -2.02
N GLY A 35 -7.23 3.99 -1.83
CA GLY A 35 -6.70 4.35 -0.52
C GLY A 35 -7.44 5.54 0.12
N LEU A 36 -7.81 6.55 -0.68
CA LEU A 36 -8.58 7.71 -0.18
C LEU A 36 -10.03 7.34 0.18
N GLN A 37 -10.68 6.48 -0.61
CA GLN A 37 -12.03 6.00 -0.31
C GLN A 37 -12.05 5.25 1.03
N LEU A 38 -11.07 4.39 1.28
CA LEU A 38 -10.94 3.72 2.58
C LEU A 38 -10.63 4.72 3.71
N ALA A 39 -9.74 5.68 3.48
CA ALA A 39 -9.37 6.65 4.51
C ALA A 39 -10.54 7.54 4.95
N ILE A 40 -11.40 7.98 3.99
CA ILE A 40 -12.61 8.77 4.29
C ILE A 40 -13.60 7.97 5.14
N ASN A 41 -13.69 6.66 4.90
CA ASN A 41 -14.64 5.77 5.56
C ASN A 41 -14.00 4.93 6.68
N ALA A 42 -12.83 5.32 7.21
CA ALA A 42 -12.05 4.50 8.14
C ALA A 42 -12.78 4.10 9.44
N ASN A 43 -13.87 4.79 9.78
CA ASN A 43 -14.72 4.48 10.94
C ASN A 43 -16.04 3.76 10.58
N ASP A 44 -16.23 3.42 9.31
CA ASP A 44 -17.39 2.71 8.78
C ASP A 44 -16.89 1.42 8.10
N ALA A 45 -16.87 0.33 8.87
CA ALA A 45 -16.37 -0.96 8.42
C ALA A 45 -17.21 -1.54 7.27
N ASP A 46 -18.54 -1.39 7.35
CA ASP A 46 -19.45 -1.92 6.33
C ASP A 46 -19.23 -1.21 4.98
N GLU A 47 -19.02 0.11 5.01
CA GLU A 47 -18.70 0.88 3.81
C GLU A 47 -17.32 0.55 3.25
N CYS A 48 -16.32 0.32 4.11
CA CYS A 48 -15.00 -0.16 3.67
C CYS A 48 -15.08 -1.53 2.99
N ASP A 49 -15.85 -2.47 3.54
CA ASP A 49 -16.07 -3.79 2.96
C ASP A 49 -16.79 -3.71 1.60
N ARG A 50 -17.78 -2.82 1.50
CA ARG A 50 -18.47 -2.54 0.23
C ARG A 50 -17.51 -1.99 -0.83
N ILE A 51 -16.69 -0.98 -0.48
CA ILE A 51 -15.68 -0.41 -1.38
C ILE A 51 -14.68 -1.48 -1.82
N ALA A 52 -14.15 -2.27 -0.89
CA ALA A 52 -13.21 -3.34 -1.21
C ALA A 52 -13.83 -4.39 -2.15
N SER A 53 -15.09 -4.75 -1.92
CA SER A 53 -15.83 -5.69 -2.77
C SER A 53 -16.04 -5.14 -4.18
N ASP A 54 -16.45 -3.87 -4.32
CA ASP A 54 -16.63 -3.21 -5.61
C ASP A 54 -15.33 -3.19 -6.43
N TRP A 55 -14.17 -2.99 -5.78
CA TRP A 55 -12.87 -2.99 -6.44
C TRP A 55 -12.40 -4.39 -6.86
N VAL A 56 -12.85 -5.43 -6.16
CA VAL A 56 -12.58 -6.83 -6.52
C VAL A 56 -13.46 -7.26 -7.70
N GLU A 57 -14.69 -6.76 -7.78
CA GLU A 57 -15.66 -7.21 -8.77
C GLU A 57 -15.23 -6.86 -10.21
N GLY A 58 -15.12 -7.89 -11.05
CA GLY A 58 -14.79 -7.74 -12.46
C GLY A 58 -13.32 -7.42 -12.78
N GLN A 59 -12.43 -7.40 -11.79
CA GLN A 59 -11.00 -7.14 -11.98
C GLN A 59 -10.16 -8.42 -11.91
N HIS A 60 -9.00 -8.40 -12.57
CA HIS A 60 -8.02 -9.48 -12.46
C HIS A 60 -7.42 -9.52 -11.04
N PRO A 61 -7.33 -10.66 -10.35
CA PRO A 61 -6.90 -10.72 -8.93
C PRO A 61 -5.54 -10.05 -8.68
N GLN A 62 -4.59 -10.23 -9.59
CA GLN A 62 -3.25 -9.66 -9.48
C GLN A 62 -3.25 -8.14 -9.71
N TYR A 63 -4.21 -7.62 -10.48
CA TYR A 63 -4.40 -6.18 -10.61
C TYR A 63 -4.96 -5.58 -9.32
N VAL A 64 -5.97 -6.24 -8.73
CA VAL A 64 -6.52 -5.85 -7.43
C VAL A 64 -5.43 -5.84 -6.36
N ALA A 65 -4.62 -6.90 -6.28
CA ALA A 65 -3.50 -6.96 -5.35
C ALA A 65 -2.50 -5.81 -5.56
N ALA A 66 -2.20 -5.46 -6.82
CA ALA A 66 -1.35 -4.32 -7.13
C ALA A 66 -1.96 -2.99 -6.69
N VAL A 67 -3.26 -2.78 -6.88
CA VAL A 67 -3.99 -1.57 -6.44
C VAL A 67 -3.91 -1.43 -4.92
N HIS A 68 -4.12 -2.51 -4.16
CA HIS A 68 -4.00 -2.51 -2.70
C HIS A 68 -2.57 -2.19 -2.25
N ALA A 69 -1.57 -2.80 -2.89
CA ALA A 69 -0.16 -2.52 -2.60
C ALA A 69 0.19 -1.06 -2.87
N GLU A 70 -0.32 -0.48 -3.96
CA GLU A 70 -0.08 0.91 -4.33
C GLU A 70 -0.78 1.87 -3.36
N ALA A 71 -2.01 1.57 -2.93
CA ALA A 71 -2.71 2.32 -1.88
C ALA A 71 -1.92 2.33 -0.57
N LEU A 72 -1.44 1.16 -0.12
CA LEU A 72 -0.60 1.05 1.08
C LEU A 72 0.71 1.84 0.94
N ARG A 73 1.35 1.75 -0.23
CA ARG A 73 2.56 2.53 -0.54
C ARG A 73 2.29 4.02 -0.41
N HIS A 74 1.17 4.51 -0.94
CA HIS A 74 0.79 5.91 -0.81
C HIS A 74 0.60 6.32 0.65
N ILE A 75 -0.12 5.53 1.45
CA ILE A 75 -0.32 5.82 2.88
C ILE A 75 1.03 5.88 3.62
N ILE A 76 1.89 4.89 3.43
CA ILE A 76 3.19 4.82 4.11
C ILE A 76 4.07 6.02 3.72
N THR A 77 4.19 6.30 2.42
CA THR A 77 5.12 7.32 1.93
C THR A 77 4.62 8.75 2.12
N ALA A 78 3.32 9.00 1.93
CA ALA A 78 2.75 10.34 1.92
C ALA A 78 2.14 10.76 3.26
N VAL A 79 1.78 9.81 4.12
CA VAL A 79 1.15 10.11 5.42
C VAL A 79 2.07 9.72 6.56
N VAL A 80 2.44 8.43 6.66
CA VAL A 80 3.24 7.92 7.79
C VAL A 80 4.64 8.54 7.80
N GLY A 81 5.32 8.57 6.65
CA GLY A 81 6.68 9.15 6.53
C GLY A 81 6.78 10.59 7.07
N PRO A 82 5.94 11.53 6.59
CA PRO A 82 5.90 12.90 7.11
C PRO A 82 5.50 13.01 8.58
N LEU A 83 4.57 12.18 9.06
CA LEU A 83 4.18 12.17 10.48
C LEU A 83 5.35 11.81 11.38
N LEU A 84 6.16 10.80 11.00
CA LEU A 84 7.36 10.44 11.76
C LEU A 84 8.36 11.60 11.83
N VAL A 85 8.56 12.31 10.71
CA VAL A 85 9.41 13.51 10.68
C VAL A 85 8.85 14.62 11.57
N ALA A 86 7.53 14.78 11.62
CA ALA A 86 6.87 15.76 12.48
C ALA A 86 7.01 15.42 13.97
N LEU A 87 6.90 14.15 14.33
CA LEU A 87 7.12 13.67 15.70
C LEU A 87 8.56 13.91 16.18
N ASP A 88 9.53 13.62 15.32
CA ASP A 88 10.95 13.86 15.59
C ASP A 88 11.23 15.34 15.81
N LYS A 89 10.75 16.20 14.89
CA LYS A 89 10.98 17.65 14.96
C LYS A 89 10.21 18.33 16.09
N GLY A 90 9.03 17.82 16.41
CA GLY A 90 8.17 18.35 17.47
C GLY A 90 8.68 18.01 18.87
N GLY A 91 9.69 17.15 19.00
CA GLY A 91 10.22 16.69 20.29
C GLY A 91 9.24 15.85 21.11
N ALA A 92 8.08 15.50 20.54
CA ALA A 92 7.08 14.64 21.18
C ALA A 92 7.59 13.20 21.28
N THR A 93 8.36 12.77 20.28
CA THR A 93 8.97 11.43 20.24
C THR A 93 10.26 11.53 19.43
N PRO A 94 11.41 11.83 20.08
CA PRO A 94 12.70 11.82 19.40
C PRO A 94 13.00 10.44 18.85
N ASN A 95 13.44 10.36 17.60
CA ASN A 95 13.80 9.13 16.90
C ASN A 95 12.62 8.15 16.74
N ALA A 96 11.45 8.65 16.34
CA ALA A 96 10.22 7.87 16.14
C ALA A 96 10.43 6.65 15.23
N ARG A 97 11.35 6.72 14.26
CA ARG A 97 11.72 5.59 13.40
C ARG A 97 12.45 4.47 14.13
N ASP A 98 13.33 4.81 15.06
CA ASP A 98 14.09 3.83 15.83
C ASP A 98 13.14 3.09 16.78
N LEU A 99 12.21 3.80 17.41
CA LEU A 99 11.18 3.20 18.27
C LEU A 99 10.25 2.24 17.50
N LEU A 100 9.89 2.56 16.26
CA LEU A 100 9.13 1.61 15.42
C LEU A 100 9.95 0.37 15.05
N THR A 101 11.26 0.51 14.93
CA THR A 101 12.17 -0.61 14.67
C THR A 101 12.25 -1.51 15.90
N GLU A 102 12.44 -0.93 17.09
CA GLU A 102 12.41 -1.68 18.36
C GLU A 102 11.07 -2.40 18.57
N ALA A 103 9.95 -1.71 18.33
CA ALA A 103 8.62 -2.32 18.43
C ALA A 103 8.40 -3.46 17.43
N LEU A 104 8.98 -3.36 16.22
CA LEU A 104 8.95 -4.45 15.24
C LEU A 104 9.76 -5.65 15.73
N ASP A 105 10.98 -5.43 16.24
CA ASP A 105 11.83 -6.49 16.76
C ASP A 105 11.14 -7.23 17.92
N ASP A 106 10.52 -6.48 18.85
CA ASP A 106 9.73 -7.05 19.95
C ASP A 106 8.53 -7.85 19.46
N ALA A 107 7.81 -7.34 18.44
CA ALA A 107 6.68 -8.05 17.85
C ALA A 107 7.13 -9.34 17.15
N VAL A 108 8.26 -9.33 16.44
CA VAL A 108 8.84 -10.53 15.81
C VAL A 108 9.30 -11.53 16.86
N ALA A 109 9.93 -11.10 17.95
CA ALA A 109 10.33 -11.98 19.04
C ALA A 109 9.11 -12.64 19.71
N THR A 110 8.03 -11.87 19.90
CA THR A 110 6.82 -12.30 20.61
C THR A 110 5.91 -13.18 19.76
N PHE A 111 5.70 -12.82 18.49
CA PHE A 111 4.71 -13.47 17.61
C PHE A 111 5.34 -14.25 16.45
N GLY A 112 6.59 -13.96 16.07
CA GLY A 112 7.29 -14.60 14.96
C GLY A 112 7.83 -16.00 15.25
N SER A 113 7.78 -16.46 16.50
CA SER A 113 8.19 -17.80 16.94
C SER A 113 7.08 -18.87 16.85
N SER A 114 5.91 -18.54 16.29
CA SER A 114 4.76 -19.44 16.15
C SER A 114 4.57 -20.03 14.74
N GLN A 115 5.65 -20.39 14.04
CA GLN A 115 5.60 -21.16 12.78
C GLN A 115 6.36 -22.47 12.88
#